data_AF-A0A545AM08-F1
#
_entry.id   AF-A0A545AM08-F1
#
_cell.length_a   1.000
_cell.length_b   1.000
_cell.length_c   1.000
_cell.angle_alpha   90.00
_cell.angle_beta   90.00
_cell.angle_gamma   90.00
#
_symmetry.space_group_name_H-M   'P 1'
#
loop_
_entity.id
_entity.type
_entity.pdbx_description
1 polymer ?
#
loop_
_entity_poly.entity_id
_entity_poly.type
_entity_poly.pdbx_seq_one_letter_code
_entity_poly.pdbx_strand_id
1 'polypeptide(L)'
;MPASALPHRTPRELLALARHGLGEAAVTRAAGPRYATAHLAALRAAAAVLAVRARPLPPGTRRPRSRPASVWVLLTQVAPELGEWAAFFATAAVKRAAAEAGLPRAVTTREADDLLRDAERFCTLIETTLGLPAELPADAPRAG
;
A
#
# COMPACT_ATOMS: atom_id res chain seq x y z
N MET A 1 12.39 -32.80 1.53
CA MET A 1 11.53 -31.71 2.02
C MET A 1 11.15 -30.84 0.83
N PRO A 2 9.86 -30.62 0.52
CA PRO A 2 9.48 -29.86 -0.68
C PRO A 2 9.73 -28.36 -0.50
N ALA A 3 10.29 -27.73 -1.53
CA ALA A 3 10.65 -26.32 -1.61
C ALA A 3 9.46 -25.43 -2.04
N SER A 4 8.40 -25.42 -1.24
CA SER A 4 7.20 -24.59 -1.49
C SER A 4 6.93 -23.65 -0.32
N ALA A 5 7.77 -22.64 -0.15
CA ALA A 5 7.48 -21.50 0.73
C ALA A 5 8.30 -20.29 0.26
N LEU A 6 8.05 -19.81 -0.96
CA LEU A 6 8.18 -18.37 -1.17
C LEU A 6 7.21 -17.74 -0.16
N PRO A 7 7.68 -16.91 0.79
CA PRO A 7 6.86 -16.50 1.92
C PRO A 7 5.60 -15.83 1.36
N HIS A 8 4.44 -16.44 1.62
CA HIS A 8 3.20 -15.68 1.67
C HIS A 8 3.43 -14.68 2.79
N ARG A 9 3.96 -13.50 2.43
CA ARG A 9 4.35 -12.51 3.43
C ARG A 9 3.18 -12.30 4.34
N THR A 10 3.42 -12.42 5.64
CA THR A 10 2.33 -12.29 6.61
C THR A 10 1.75 -10.88 6.53
N PRO A 11 0.47 -10.67 6.90
CA PRO A 11 -0.11 -9.32 6.92
C PRO A 11 0.75 -8.30 7.69
N ARG A 12 1.42 -8.77 8.75
CA ARG A 12 2.34 -7.95 9.57
C ARG A 12 3.60 -7.57 8.79
N GLU A 13 4.20 -8.50 8.05
CA GLU A 13 5.36 -8.20 7.18
C GLU A 13 4.99 -7.22 6.06
N LEU A 14 3.79 -7.35 5.49
CA LEU A 14 3.30 -6.42 4.48
C LEU A 14 3.16 -4.99 5.02
N LEU A 15 2.68 -4.85 6.26
CA LEU A 15 2.58 -3.55 6.93
C LEU A 15 3.96 -2.98 7.31
N ALA A 16 4.87 -3.81 7.81
CA ALA A 16 6.24 -3.38 8.10
C ALA A 16 6.95 -2.87 6.83
N LEU A 17 6.76 -3.56 5.70
CA LEU A 17 7.27 -3.11 4.40
C LEU A 17 6.55 -1.86 3.87
N ALA A 18 5.27 -1.69 4.16
CA ALA A 18 4.54 -0.46 3.84
C ALA A 18 5.15 0.72 4.59
N ARG A 19 5.32 0.59 5.91
CA ARG A 19 5.98 1.59 6.76
C ARG A 19 7.37 1.96 6.32
N HIS A 20 8.22 0.95 6.09
CA HIS A 20 9.56 1.19 5.61
C HIS A 20 9.54 1.95 4.28
N GLY A 21 8.64 1.58 3.37
CA GLY A 21 8.43 2.30 2.12
C GLY A 21 7.99 3.76 2.32
N LEU A 22 7.14 4.06 3.31
CA LEU A 22 6.75 5.44 3.64
C LEU A 22 7.95 6.26 4.17
N GLY A 23 8.77 5.66 5.04
CA GLY A 23 10.01 6.30 5.51
C GLY A 23 10.99 6.60 4.36
N GLU A 24 11.19 5.66 3.45
CA GLU A 24 12.00 5.87 2.24
C GLU A 24 11.43 6.97 1.34
N ALA A 25 10.10 7.00 1.15
CA ALA A 25 9.44 8.04 0.38
C ALA A 25 9.63 9.43 1.02
N ALA A 26 9.56 9.54 2.35
CA ALA A 26 9.74 10.80 3.07
C ALA A 26 11.12 11.42 2.85
N VAL A 27 12.18 10.61 2.75
CA VAL A 27 13.55 11.10 2.52
C VAL A 27 13.91 11.24 1.03
N THR A 28 13.14 10.63 0.13
CA THR A 28 13.37 10.69 -1.32
C THR A 28 13.12 12.10 -1.85
N ARG A 29 14.12 12.76 -2.44
CA ARG A 29 14.00 14.16 -2.94
C ARG A 29 13.25 14.29 -4.28
N ALA A 30 13.37 13.30 -5.15
CA ALA A 30 12.78 13.36 -6.49
C ALA A 30 11.28 13.02 -6.45
N ALA A 31 10.44 13.90 -7.01
CA ALA A 31 8.98 13.79 -6.92
C ALA A 31 8.41 12.48 -7.52
N GLY A 32 8.89 12.06 -8.69
CA GLY A 32 8.45 10.82 -9.34
C GLY A 32 8.73 9.57 -8.50
N PRO A 33 10.00 9.31 -8.13
CA PRO A 33 10.36 8.22 -7.22
C PRO A 33 9.65 8.28 -5.86
N ARG A 34 9.53 9.46 -5.23
CA ARG A 34 8.78 9.65 -3.99
C ARG A 34 7.34 9.17 -4.14
N TYR A 35 6.65 9.62 -5.19
CA TYR A 35 5.27 9.25 -5.48
C TYR A 35 5.12 7.74 -5.75
N ALA A 36 6.03 7.15 -6.51
CA ALA A 36 6.01 5.72 -6.78
C ALA A 36 6.21 4.88 -5.51
N THR A 37 7.17 5.25 -4.67
CA THR A 37 7.44 4.58 -3.39
C THR A 37 6.26 4.71 -2.42
N ALA A 38 5.67 5.91 -2.28
CA ALA A 38 4.49 6.13 -1.45
C ALA A 38 3.28 5.29 -1.91
N HIS A 39 3.04 5.24 -3.22
CA HIS A 39 1.96 4.41 -3.76
C HIS A 39 2.20 2.92 -3.53
N LEU A 40 3.45 2.46 -3.68
CA LEU A 40 3.80 1.06 -3.46
C LEU A 40 3.65 0.67 -1.98
N ALA A 41 3.94 1.57 -1.05
CA ALA A 41 3.63 1.37 0.36
C ALA A 41 2.13 1.18 0.59
N ALA A 42 1.27 2.03 0.01
CA ALA A 42 -0.18 1.89 0.10
C ALA A 42 -0.67 0.54 -0.48
N LEU A 43 -0.11 0.09 -1.61
CA LEU A 43 -0.42 -1.23 -2.20
C LEU A 43 -0.13 -2.38 -1.23
N ARG A 44 0.99 -2.32 -0.49
CA ARG A 44 1.37 -3.34 0.49
C ARG A 44 0.42 -3.34 1.69
N ALA A 45 0.03 -2.16 2.19
CA ALA A 45 -0.95 -2.05 3.26
C ALA A 45 -2.31 -2.64 2.82
N ALA A 46 -2.79 -2.31 1.62
CA ALA A 46 -4.02 -2.89 1.07
C ALA A 46 -3.91 -4.43 0.92
N ALA A 47 -2.76 -4.94 0.47
CA ALA A 47 -2.50 -6.37 0.39
C ALA A 47 -2.55 -7.06 1.77
N ALA A 48 -2.14 -6.38 2.85
CA ALA A 48 -2.27 -6.90 4.21
C ALA A 48 -3.74 -7.10 4.60
N VAL A 49 -4.61 -6.12 4.28
CA VAL A 49 -6.06 -6.25 4.51
C VAL A 49 -6.62 -7.43 3.71
N LEU A 50 -6.26 -7.55 2.44
CA LEU A 50 -6.67 -8.70 1.62
C LEU A 50 -6.18 -10.01 2.23
N ALA A 51 -4.95 -10.08 2.71
CA ALA A 51 -4.41 -11.31 3.31
C ALA A 51 -5.14 -11.71 4.61
N VAL A 52 -5.66 -10.74 5.38
CA VAL A 52 -6.46 -11.01 6.58
C VAL A 52 -7.91 -11.36 6.24
N ARG A 53 -8.52 -10.64 5.28
CA ARG A 53 -9.98 -10.68 5.05
C ARG A 53 -10.39 -11.54 3.85
N ALA A 54 -9.52 -11.76 2.87
CA ALA A 54 -9.82 -12.63 1.74
C ALA A 54 -9.89 -14.07 2.26
N ARG A 55 -11.11 -14.62 2.35
CA ARG A 55 -11.27 -16.04 2.70
C ARG A 55 -10.47 -16.90 1.72
N PRO A 56 -9.75 -17.94 2.18
CA PRO A 56 -9.23 -18.95 1.29
C PRO A 56 -10.42 -19.58 0.55
N LEU A 57 -10.39 -19.49 -0.77
CA LEU A 57 -11.35 -20.19 -1.62
C LEU A 57 -11.18 -21.69 -1.38
N PRO A 58 -12.27 -22.50 -1.38
CA PRO A 58 -12.17 -23.93 -1.17
C PRO A 58 -11.11 -24.56 -2.09
N PRO A 59 -10.28 -25.50 -1.59
CA PRO A 59 -9.30 -26.18 -2.42
C PRO A 59 -10.03 -26.84 -3.61
N GLY A 60 -9.73 -26.37 -4.82
CA GLY A 60 -10.42 -26.80 -6.05
C GLY A 60 -11.14 -25.67 -6.81
N THR A 61 -11.47 -24.54 -6.16
CA THR A 61 -11.85 -23.34 -6.92
C THR A 61 -10.59 -22.64 -7.42
N ARG A 62 -10.29 -22.84 -8.71
CA ARG A 62 -9.40 -21.91 -9.40
C ARG A 62 -10.10 -20.56 -9.45
N ARG A 63 -9.51 -19.55 -8.81
CA ARG A 63 -9.89 -18.15 -9.06
C ARG A 63 -9.95 -17.99 -10.58
N PRO A 64 -11.08 -17.57 -11.18
CA PRO A 64 -11.09 -17.30 -12.60
C PRO A 64 -9.93 -16.33 -12.86
N ARG A 65 -9.11 -16.63 -13.86
CA ARG A 65 -8.08 -15.71 -14.40
C ARG A 65 -8.73 -14.48 -15.06
N SER A 66 -9.87 -14.03 -14.54
CA SER A 66 -10.42 -12.70 -14.80
C SER A 66 -9.35 -11.72 -14.36
N ARG A 67 -8.66 -11.18 -15.37
CA ARG A 67 -7.89 -9.93 -15.43
C ARG A 67 -7.64 -9.36 -14.04
N PRO A 68 -6.38 -9.33 -13.53
CA PRO A 68 -6.09 -9.11 -12.12
C PRO A 68 -6.99 -7.98 -11.61
N ALA A 69 -8.04 -8.35 -10.88
CA ALA A 69 -8.91 -7.36 -10.27
C ALA A 69 -7.94 -6.56 -9.40
N SER A 70 -7.73 -5.30 -9.78
CA SER A 70 -6.76 -4.43 -9.16
C SER A 70 -6.94 -4.55 -7.64
N VAL A 71 -5.85 -4.59 -6.87
CA VAL A 71 -5.91 -4.74 -5.41
C VAL A 71 -6.96 -3.80 -4.78
N TRP A 72 -7.14 -2.62 -5.38
CA TRP A 72 -8.16 -1.62 -5.05
C TRP A 72 -9.61 -2.10 -5.25
N VAL A 73 -9.90 -2.79 -6.36
CA VAL A 73 -11.23 -3.37 -6.65
C VAL A 73 -11.56 -4.51 -5.68
N LEU A 74 -10.56 -5.26 -5.23
CA LEU A 74 -10.76 -6.29 -4.22
C LEU A 74 -10.93 -5.71 -2.83
N LEU A 75 -10.20 -4.63 -2.55
CA LEU A 75 -10.29 -3.92 -1.28
C LEU A 75 -11.70 -3.39 -1.05
N THR A 76 -12.34 -2.80 -2.06
CA THR A 76 -13.73 -2.32 -1.93
C THR A 76 -14.74 -3.44 -1.63
N GLN A 77 -14.45 -4.68 -2.02
CA GLN A 77 -15.32 -5.83 -1.76
C GLN A 77 -15.14 -6.39 -0.34
N VAL A 78 -13.90 -6.43 0.18
CA VAL A 78 -13.61 -7.05 1.50
C VAL A 78 -13.54 -6.03 2.64
N ALA A 79 -13.39 -4.74 2.31
CA ALA A 79 -13.31 -3.62 3.24
C ALA A 79 -13.98 -2.40 2.59
N PRO A 80 -15.32 -2.40 2.46
CA PRO A 80 -16.06 -1.29 1.87
C PRO A 80 -15.83 0.05 2.61
N GLU A 81 -15.49 0.01 3.90
CA GLU A 81 -15.08 1.18 4.68
C GLU A 81 -13.78 1.83 4.15
N LEU A 82 -12.96 1.09 3.41
CA LEU A 82 -11.78 1.59 2.71
C LEU A 82 -12.06 1.91 1.23
N GLY A 83 -13.33 1.93 0.82
CA GLY A 83 -13.74 2.08 -0.58
C GLY A 83 -13.32 3.42 -1.19
N GLU A 84 -13.46 4.51 -0.44
CA GLU A 84 -13.04 5.84 -0.85
C GLU A 84 -11.54 5.90 -1.10
N TRP A 85 -10.76 5.36 -0.16
CA TRP A 85 -9.31 5.23 -0.29
C TRP A 85 -8.92 4.38 -1.51
N ALA A 86 -9.61 3.27 -1.76
CA ALA A 86 -9.35 2.43 -2.91
C ALA A 86 -9.58 3.16 -4.24
N ALA A 87 -10.65 3.94 -4.35
CA ALA A 87 -10.95 4.74 -5.54
C ALA A 87 -9.91 5.85 -5.76
N PHE A 88 -9.52 6.53 -4.69
CA PHE A 88 -8.46 7.54 -4.71
C PHE A 88 -7.14 6.95 -5.22
N PHE A 89 -6.68 5.84 -4.63
CA PHE A 89 -5.42 5.22 -5.04
C PHE A 89 -5.49 4.60 -6.44
N ALA A 90 -6.63 4.02 -6.84
CA ALA A 90 -6.80 3.51 -8.20
C ALA A 90 -6.62 4.63 -9.26
N THR A 91 -7.13 5.84 -8.97
CA THR A 91 -6.92 7.02 -9.81
C THR A 91 -5.46 7.47 -9.79
N ALA A 92 -4.84 7.50 -8.61
CA ALA A 92 -3.42 7.85 -8.42
C ALA A 92 -2.46 6.89 -9.16
N ALA A 93 -2.87 5.65 -9.43
CA ALA A 93 -2.05 4.63 -10.09
C ALA A 93 -1.69 4.97 -11.54
N VAL A 94 -2.57 5.71 -12.25
CA VAL A 94 -2.28 6.18 -13.63
C VAL A 94 -1.09 7.13 -13.62
N LYS A 95 -1.10 8.08 -12.69
CA LYS A 95 -0.03 9.06 -12.50
C LYS A 95 1.27 8.41 -12.00
N ARG A 96 1.17 7.34 -11.19
CA ARG A 96 2.35 6.51 -10.83
C ARG A 96 2.98 5.88 -12.06
N ALA A 97 2.18 5.27 -12.94
CA ALA A 97 2.70 4.61 -14.14
C ALA A 97 3.46 5.61 -15.05
N ALA A 98 2.95 6.85 -15.17
CA ALA A 98 3.65 7.92 -15.87
C ALA A 98 4.96 8.33 -15.17
N ALA A 99 4.96 8.43 -13.84
CA ALA A 99 6.14 8.75 -13.04
C ALA A 99 7.24 7.68 -13.15
N GLU A 100 6.86 6.39 -13.10
CA GLU A 100 7.79 5.25 -13.25
C GLU A 100 8.38 5.16 -14.66
N ALA A 101 7.61 5.53 -15.67
CA ALA A 101 8.08 5.62 -17.05
C ALA A 101 9.03 6.82 -17.27
N GLY A 102 9.33 7.61 -16.24
CA GLY A 102 10.28 8.72 -16.32
C GLY A 102 9.76 9.91 -17.11
N LEU A 103 8.44 10.05 -17.29
CA LEU A 103 7.87 11.18 -18.02
C LEU A 103 8.18 12.48 -17.25
N PRO A 104 8.79 13.49 -17.92
CA PRO A 104 9.09 14.75 -17.27
C PRO A 104 7.81 15.43 -16.81
N ARG A 105 7.82 15.94 -15.57
CA ARG A 105 6.67 16.62 -14.92
C ARG A 105 5.39 15.77 -14.78
N ALA A 106 5.48 14.44 -14.87
CA ALA A 106 4.32 13.57 -14.61
C ALA A 106 3.73 13.76 -13.19
N VAL A 107 4.61 14.12 -12.23
CA VAL A 107 4.27 14.37 -10.84
C VAL A 107 5.04 15.59 -10.35
N THR A 108 4.36 16.49 -9.66
CA THR A 108 4.94 17.62 -8.93
C THR A 108 5.33 17.23 -7.50
N THR A 109 6.26 17.97 -6.90
CA THR A 109 6.65 17.75 -5.49
C THR A 109 5.45 17.79 -4.54
N ARG A 110 4.52 18.73 -4.75
CA ARG A 110 3.31 18.85 -3.94
C ARG A 110 2.43 17.61 -4.02
N GLU A 111 2.21 17.09 -5.23
CA GLU A 111 1.42 15.87 -5.42
C GLU A 111 2.10 14.64 -4.80
N ALA A 112 3.42 14.59 -4.81
CA ALA A 112 4.17 13.54 -4.13
C ALA A 112 4.07 13.64 -2.60
N ASP A 113 4.09 14.86 -2.05
CA ASP A 113 3.91 15.11 -0.61
C ASP A 113 2.47 14.83 -0.15
N ASP A 114 1.48 15.22 -0.94
CA ASP A 114 0.07 14.95 -0.66
C ASP A 114 -0.20 13.45 -0.72
N LEU A 115 0.30 12.74 -1.74
CA LEU A 115 0.18 11.28 -1.82
C LEU A 115 0.88 10.59 -0.64
N LEU A 116 2.05 11.07 -0.21
CA LEU A 116 2.76 10.51 0.94
C LEU A 116 1.92 10.62 2.21
N ARG A 117 1.41 11.82 2.52
CA ARG A 117 0.54 12.06 3.68
C ARG A 117 -0.71 11.19 3.66
N ASP A 118 -1.31 11.04 2.48
CA ASP A 118 -2.51 10.22 2.29
C ASP A 118 -2.19 8.72 2.44
N ALA A 119 -1.03 8.27 1.96
CA ALA A 119 -0.56 6.89 2.17
C ALA A 119 -0.25 6.59 3.65
N GLU A 120 0.30 7.54 4.39
CA GLU A 120 0.52 7.43 5.85
C GLU A 120 -0.79 7.31 6.62
N ARG A 121 -1.77 8.17 6.30
CA ARG A 121 -3.12 8.11 6.89
C ARG A 121 -3.80 6.79 6.60
N PHE A 122 -3.75 6.34 5.35
CA PHE A 122 -4.31 5.08 4.94
C PHE A 122 -3.66 3.88 5.66
N CYS A 123 -2.34 3.88 5.82
CA CYS A 123 -1.63 2.82 6.55
C CYS A 123 -2.06 2.78 8.03
N THR A 124 -2.13 3.95 8.68
CA THR A 124 -2.57 4.08 10.07
C THR A 124 -4.01 3.59 10.26
N LEU A 125 -4.90 3.92 9.31
CA LEU A 125 -6.28 3.44 9.31
C LEU A 125 -6.36 1.92 9.18
N ILE A 126 -5.56 1.32 8.30
CA ILE A 126 -5.50 -0.14 8.13
C ILE A 126 -5.03 -0.83 9.40
N GLU A 127 -3.99 -0.31 10.05
CA GLU A 127 -3.44 -0.90 11.27
C GLU A 127 -4.45 -0.86 12.40
N THR A 128 -5.12 0.29 12.56
CA THR A 128 -6.23 0.45 13.50
C THR A 128 -7.35 -0.57 13.20
N THR A 129 -7.70 -0.74 11.92
CA THR A 129 -8.74 -1.66 11.46
C THR A 129 -8.37 -3.14 11.69
N LEU A 130 -7.08 -3.48 11.59
CA LEU A 130 -6.57 -4.84 11.79
C LEU A 130 -6.20 -5.14 13.26
N GLY A 131 -6.33 -4.15 14.16
CA GLY A 131 -5.91 -4.29 15.56
C GLY A 131 -4.40 -4.48 15.72
N LEU A 132 -3.61 -4.06 14.72
CA LEU A 132 -2.15 -4.11 14.76
C LEU A 132 -1.64 -2.76 15.24
N PRO A 133 -0.63 -2.73 16.14
CA PRO A 133 -0.10 -1.46 16.62
C PRO A 133 0.42 -0.66 15.43
N ALA A 134 -0.07 0.57 15.28
CA ALA A 134 0.60 1.53 14.45
C ALA A 134 1.94 1.87 15.13
N GLU A 135 3.05 1.28 14.67
CA GLU A 135 4.40 1.78 14.93
C GLU A 135 4.45 3.25 14.44
N LEU A 136 4.08 4.18 15.32
CA LEU A 136 4.29 5.60 15.09
C LEU A 136 5.74 5.81 14.62
N PRO A 137 5.99 6.61 13.57
CA PRO A 137 7.34 6.89 13.11
C PRO A 137 8.15 7.41 14.30
N ALA A 138 9.30 6.79 14.54
CA ALA A 138 10.12 6.93 15.74
C ALA A 138 10.88 8.27 15.82
N ASP A 139 10.24 9.40 15.52
CA ASP A 139 10.84 10.72 15.67
C ASP A 139 9.98 11.65 16.53
N ALA A 140 10.27 11.61 17.83
CA ALA A 140 10.09 12.75 18.72
C ALA A 140 11.31 12.77 19.65
N PRO A 141 12.33 13.60 19.37
CA PRO A 141 13.40 13.80 20.33
C PRO A 141 12.80 14.44 21.58
N ARG A 142 12.78 13.69 22.69
CA ARG A 142 12.60 14.29 24.01
C ARG A 142 13.88 15.04 24.33
N ALA A 143 13.91 16.32 24.00
CA ALA A 143 14.86 17.24 24.62
C ALA A 143 14.47 17.37 26.09
N GLY A 144 15.40 16.98 26.97
CA GLY A 144 15.37 17.27 28.40
C GLY A 144 15.92 18.65 28.71
#